data_AF-A0A507EDX7-F1
#
_entry.id   AF-A0A507EDX7-F1
#
_cell.length_a   1.000
_cell.length_b   1.000
_cell.length_c   1.000
_cell.angle_alpha   90.00
_cell.angle_beta   90.00
_cell.angle_gamma   90.00
#
_symmetry.space_group_name_H-M   'P 1'
#
loop_
_entity.id
_entity.type
_entity.pdbx_description
1 polymer ?
#
loop_
_entity_poly.entity_id
_entity_poly.type
_entity_poly.pdbx_seq_one_letter_code
_entity_poly.pdbx_strand_id
1 'polypeptide(L)'
;MRDISLLAGSSHPKLAEGICQRLGAALGACTLSKFSNKETNVEVRESVREQDVYIIQSGCGNVNDNFMELLIMIAACKTASAKKVTAVMPCFPYARQPETPYQRNGTPISRVPASDVSKYANLYDGQLELGKPSTTSTLTSTTTTPVLSDPPAGKVGGPLPPAAAPALNDENAAAATPTPRMSTMEKSMSTLSFPDEVVEPDDTTTPQYTPKFKHMRAESTLSMDLGGRMSSISRSHSNVAVHPLAPQPPAPGVHTVARNAPARGNGGYKHWSARSGTLVADMLMAAGADHIITMDLHDPQFQGFFDIPVDNLHGQPLMIKYIKEKIPQYQKAVIVSPDAGGAKRATVIADKLNMDFALIHKERRVAAGSELILVGDVKDRVCILVDDIADTSFTITRAAALLTKSGATRICALITHGILSGDATDRIRNSTLDEVVVSNSVPQDDHVAKCGGKLKVFDVAGVFAEAIRRIHNGESVSFLFEETPY
;
A
#
# COMPACT_ATOMS: atom_id res chain seq x y z
N MET A 1 -0.05 -27.94 -10.95
CA MET A 1 0.61 -27.01 -11.89
C MET A 1 2.08 -27.36 -11.94
N ARG A 2 2.72 -27.35 -13.11
CA ARG A 2 4.17 -27.60 -13.21
C ARG A 2 4.90 -26.27 -13.13
N ASP A 3 6.13 -26.29 -12.64
CA ASP A 3 7.04 -25.14 -12.67
C ASP A 3 6.55 -23.89 -11.91
N ILE A 4 5.73 -24.08 -10.87
CA ILE A 4 5.29 -23.01 -9.96
C ILE A 4 5.93 -23.21 -8.58
N SER A 5 6.48 -22.14 -7.99
CA SER A 5 6.96 -22.12 -6.60
C SER A 5 6.24 -21.01 -5.83
N LEU A 6 5.67 -21.37 -4.67
CA LEU A 6 4.95 -20.45 -3.80
C LEU A 6 5.78 -20.23 -2.54
N LEU A 7 6.27 -19.01 -2.32
CA LEU A 7 7.01 -18.64 -1.12
C LEU A 7 6.19 -17.64 -0.30
N ALA A 8 6.42 -17.58 1.01
CA ALA A 8 5.77 -16.60 1.86
C ALA A 8 6.81 -15.89 2.71
N GLY A 9 6.61 -14.58 2.90
CA GLY A 9 7.30 -13.85 3.94
C GLY A 9 6.61 -14.04 5.30
N SER A 10 7.13 -13.36 6.33
CA SER A 10 6.69 -13.48 7.71
C SER A 10 5.42 -12.68 8.05
N SER A 11 4.96 -11.80 7.15
CA SER A 11 3.83 -10.89 7.43
C SER A 11 2.48 -11.60 7.58
N HIS A 12 2.20 -12.66 6.82
CA HIS A 12 0.91 -13.35 6.88
C HIS A 12 0.97 -14.83 6.44
N PRO A 13 1.61 -15.72 7.22
CA PRO A 13 1.75 -17.13 6.86
C PRO A 13 0.41 -17.85 6.62
N LYS A 14 -0.61 -17.58 7.46
CA LYS A 14 -1.95 -18.18 7.34
C LYS A 14 -2.63 -17.91 5.99
N LEU A 15 -2.47 -16.71 5.43
CA LEU A 15 -3.05 -16.39 4.11
C LEU A 15 -2.31 -17.14 3.01
N ALA A 16 -0.97 -17.22 3.09
CA ALA A 16 -0.17 -17.98 2.14
C ALA A 16 -0.53 -19.47 2.15
N GLU A 17 -0.71 -20.07 3.33
CA GLU A 17 -1.20 -21.45 3.48
C GLU A 17 -2.59 -21.63 2.84
N GLY A 18 -3.52 -20.70 3.10
CA GLY A 18 -4.85 -20.73 2.49
C GLY A 18 -4.82 -20.64 0.96
N ILE A 19 -3.91 -19.85 0.39
CA ILE A 19 -3.69 -19.77 -1.06
C ILE A 19 -3.14 -21.10 -1.58
N CYS A 20 -2.10 -21.66 -0.93
CA CYS A 20 -1.48 -22.92 -1.29
C CYS A 20 -2.48 -24.10 -1.29
N GLN A 21 -3.31 -24.17 -0.24
CA GLN A 21 -4.34 -25.20 -0.11
C GLN A 21 -5.33 -25.19 -1.29
N ARG A 22 -5.74 -23.99 -1.72
CA ARG A 22 -6.68 -23.82 -2.85
C ARG A 22 -6.04 -24.11 -4.21
N LEU A 23 -4.73 -23.86 -4.34
CA LEU A 23 -3.96 -24.21 -5.53
C LEU A 23 -3.57 -25.70 -5.59
N GLY A 24 -3.75 -26.45 -4.49
CA GLY A 24 -3.26 -27.81 -4.36
C GLY A 24 -1.73 -27.90 -4.44
N ALA A 25 -1.03 -26.87 -3.95
CA ALA A 25 0.42 -26.75 -3.96
C ALA A 25 0.97 -26.63 -2.54
N ALA A 26 2.23 -27.00 -2.33
CA ALA A 26 2.92 -26.81 -1.05
C ALA A 26 3.61 -25.43 -1.03
N LEU A 27 3.73 -24.87 0.17
CA LEU A 27 4.57 -23.69 0.38
C LEU A 27 6.04 -24.12 0.34
N GLY A 28 6.83 -23.39 -0.41
CA GLY A 28 8.25 -23.63 -0.57
C GLY A 28 9.05 -23.40 0.70
N ALA A 29 10.15 -24.14 0.85
CA ALA A 29 10.97 -24.07 2.04
C ALA A 29 11.80 -22.76 2.07
N CYS A 30 11.48 -21.87 3.02
CA CYS A 30 12.28 -20.68 3.33
C CYS A 30 12.68 -20.65 4.80
N THR A 31 13.82 -20.04 5.11
CA THR A 31 14.17 -19.64 6.47
C THR A 31 14.29 -18.13 6.54
N LEU A 32 13.42 -17.55 7.36
CA LEU A 32 13.32 -16.12 7.59
C LEU A 32 13.72 -15.87 9.04
N SER A 33 14.70 -14.99 9.25
CA SER A 33 15.19 -14.68 10.59
C SER A 33 15.73 -13.26 10.66
N LYS A 34 16.00 -12.80 11.87
CA LYS A 34 16.64 -11.51 12.14
C LYS A 34 17.97 -11.76 12.83
N PHE A 35 19.05 -11.15 12.34
CA PHE A 35 20.30 -11.09 13.09
C PHE A 35 20.12 -10.27 14.37
N SER A 36 21.05 -10.38 15.33
CA SER A 36 20.96 -9.67 16.61
C SER A 36 20.88 -8.15 16.47
N ASN A 37 21.45 -7.60 15.39
CA ASN A 37 21.40 -6.18 15.01
C ASN A 37 20.12 -5.77 14.22
N LYS A 38 19.13 -6.66 14.08
CA LYS A 38 17.85 -6.46 13.37
C LYS A 38 17.91 -6.48 11.84
N GLU A 39 19.05 -6.81 11.24
CA GLU A 39 19.10 -7.09 9.80
C GLU A 39 18.29 -8.35 9.46
N THR A 40 17.58 -8.31 8.34
CA THR A 40 16.78 -9.43 7.86
C THR A 40 17.67 -10.45 7.15
N ASN A 41 17.55 -11.72 7.54
CA ASN A 41 18.17 -12.85 6.89
C ASN A 41 17.10 -13.69 6.18
N VAL A 42 17.37 -14.07 4.93
CA VAL A 42 16.49 -14.86 4.08
C VAL A 42 17.30 -15.96 3.42
N GLU A 43 16.87 -17.21 3.59
CA GLU A 43 17.42 -18.37 2.90
C GLU A 43 16.30 -19.10 2.15
N VAL A 44 16.37 -19.16 0.82
CA VAL A 44 15.51 -20.03 0.00
C VAL A 44 16.14 -21.42 -0.01
N ARG A 45 15.45 -22.42 0.54
CA ARG A 45 15.99 -23.77 0.81
C ARG A 45 15.58 -24.82 -0.21
N GLU A 46 14.98 -24.38 -1.32
CA GLU A 46 14.63 -25.22 -2.45
C GLU A 46 15.06 -24.54 -3.76
N SER A 47 15.22 -25.34 -4.81
CA SER A 47 15.59 -24.80 -6.13
C SER A 47 14.41 -24.07 -6.75
N VAL A 48 14.59 -22.78 -7.01
CA VAL A 48 13.64 -21.95 -7.77
C VAL A 48 14.08 -21.72 -9.23
N ARG A 49 15.15 -22.38 -9.67
CA ARG A 49 15.68 -22.24 -11.04
C ARG A 49 14.63 -22.61 -12.07
N GLU A 50 14.45 -21.74 -13.06
CA GLU A 50 13.46 -21.85 -14.15
C GLU A 50 11.99 -21.95 -13.68
N GLN A 51 11.71 -21.71 -12.39
CA GLN A 51 10.35 -21.71 -11.84
C GLN A 51 9.69 -20.33 -12.00
N ASP A 52 8.35 -20.33 -12.10
CA ASP A 52 7.50 -19.17 -11.92
C ASP A 52 7.20 -19.00 -10.42
N VAL A 53 7.88 -18.05 -9.80
CA VAL A 53 7.89 -17.86 -8.34
C VAL A 53 6.87 -16.79 -7.94
N TYR A 54 6.04 -17.09 -6.95
CA TYR A 54 5.11 -16.14 -6.33
C TYR A 54 5.49 -15.97 -4.85
N ILE A 55 5.78 -14.74 -4.44
CA ILE A 55 6.14 -14.42 -3.05
C ILE A 55 4.96 -13.70 -2.39
N ILE A 56 4.30 -14.34 -1.43
CA ILE A 56 3.18 -13.77 -0.68
C ILE A 56 3.71 -12.97 0.52
N GLN A 57 3.53 -11.65 0.50
CA GLN A 57 3.88 -10.76 1.61
C GLN A 57 2.96 -9.53 1.64
N SER A 58 2.21 -9.36 2.74
CA SER A 58 1.37 -8.18 2.97
C SER A 58 2.15 -7.03 3.62
N GLY A 59 1.90 -5.81 3.17
CA GLY A 59 2.49 -4.57 3.68
C GLY A 59 1.83 -4.08 4.97
N CYS A 60 1.88 -4.88 6.03
CA CYS A 60 1.24 -4.59 7.32
C CYS A 60 2.18 -4.88 8.51
N GLY A 61 1.74 -4.58 9.74
CA GLY A 61 2.55 -4.80 10.95
C GLY A 61 3.84 -3.97 10.96
N ASN A 62 4.99 -4.64 11.10
CA ASN A 62 6.30 -4.02 10.95
C ASN A 62 6.58 -3.76 9.45
N VAL A 63 5.90 -2.77 8.88
CA VAL A 63 5.83 -2.54 7.43
C VAL A 63 7.20 -2.47 6.76
N ASN A 64 8.19 -1.83 7.38
CA ASN A 64 9.53 -1.70 6.85
C ASN A 64 10.31 -3.01 6.85
N ASP A 65 10.19 -3.78 7.95
CA ASP A 65 10.86 -5.08 8.05
C ASP A 65 10.27 -6.06 7.03
N ASN A 66 8.95 -6.11 6.93
CA ASN A 66 8.24 -6.97 5.99
C ASN A 66 8.54 -6.60 4.53
N PHE A 67 8.64 -5.31 4.25
CA PHE A 67 8.99 -4.82 2.93
C PHE A 67 10.46 -5.14 2.57
N MET A 68 11.40 -4.90 3.49
CA MET A 68 12.81 -5.28 3.28
C MET A 68 12.97 -6.81 3.12
N GLU A 69 12.23 -7.60 3.90
CA GLU A 69 12.21 -9.06 3.74
C GLU A 69 11.74 -9.48 2.34
N LEU A 70 10.66 -8.87 1.83
CA LEU A 70 10.18 -9.13 0.47
C LEU A 70 11.24 -8.79 -0.58
N LEU A 71 11.88 -7.62 -0.49
CA LEU A 71 12.94 -7.23 -1.43
C LEU A 71 14.09 -8.24 -1.45
N ILE A 72 14.53 -8.70 -0.28
CA ILE A 72 15.62 -9.69 -0.17
C ILE A 72 15.16 -11.05 -0.75
N MET A 73 13.93 -11.48 -0.49
CA MET A 73 13.38 -12.70 -1.09
C MET A 73 13.33 -12.63 -2.62
N ILE A 74 12.85 -11.51 -3.18
CA ILE A 74 12.82 -11.28 -4.64
C ILE A 74 14.24 -11.38 -5.22
N ALA A 75 15.20 -10.66 -4.62
CA ALA A 75 16.59 -10.64 -5.07
C ALA A 75 17.24 -12.04 -4.98
N ALA A 76 16.95 -12.79 -3.92
CA ALA A 76 17.42 -14.17 -3.75
C ALA A 76 16.88 -15.09 -4.85
N CYS A 77 15.58 -15.02 -5.15
CA CYS A 77 14.96 -15.81 -6.22
C CYS A 77 15.52 -15.43 -7.60
N LYS A 78 15.69 -14.13 -7.88
CA LYS A 78 16.25 -13.67 -9.16
C LYS A 78 17.69 -14.14 -9.35
N THR A 79 18.52 -14.04 -8.31
CA THR A 79 19.91 -14.53 -8.33
C THR A 79 19.98 -16.05 -8.47
N ALA A 80 19.01 -16.78 -7.90
CA ALA A 80 18.87 -18.23 -8.04
C ALA A 80 18.28 -18.67 -9.40
N SER A 81 18.23 -17.78 -10.40
CA SER A 81 17.75 -18.06 -11.77
C SER A 81 16.27 -18.43 -11.85
N ALA A 82 15.41 -17.84 -11.02
CA ALA A 82 13.96 -17.91 -11.23
C ALA A 82 13.60 -17.34 -12.60
N LYS A 83 12.69 -18.03 -13.32
CA LYS A 83 12.23 -17.60 -14.65
C LYS A 83 11.44 -16.30 -14.56
N LYS A 84 10.59 -16.19 -13.54
CA LYS A 84 9.75 -15.03 -13.25
C LYS A 84 9.55 -14.94 -11.74
N VAL A 85 9.57 -13.72 -11.21
CA VAL A 85 9.27 -13.44 -9.79
C VAL A 85 8.08 -12.50 -9.70
N THR A 86 6.96 -13.00 -9.19
CA THR A 86 5.74 -12.25 -8.96
C THR A 86 5.60 -11.91 -7.47
N ALA A 87 5.55 -10.62 -7.11
CA ALA A 87 5.28 -10.20 -5.75
C ALA A 87 3.76 -10.14 -5.52
N VAL A 88 3.26 -10.94 -4.57
CA VAL A 88 1.86 -10.98 -4.19
C VAL A 88 1.69 -10.22 -2.89
N MET A 89 1.10 -9.02 -2.98
CA MET A 89 1.01 -8.04 -1.90
C MET A 89 -0.45 -7.72 -1.56
N PRO A 90 -1.13 -8.53 -0.74
CA PRO A 90 -2.55 -8.35 -0.44
C PRO A 90 -2.94 -6.98 0.11
N CYS A 91 -2.08 -6.37 0.93
CA CYS A 91 -2.17 -4.96 1.28
C CYS A 91 -0.88 -4.28 0.81
N PHE A 92 -0.99 -3.29 -0.09
CA PHE A 92 0.18 -2.59 -0.61
C PHE A 92 0.72 -1.58 0.41
N PRO A 93 2.02 -1.61 0.77
CA PRO A 93 2.58 -0.70 1.76
C PRO A 93 2.66 0.72 1.18
N TYR A 94 2.62 1.74 2.04
CA TYR A 94 2.78 3.15 1.65
C TYR A 94 1.71 3.71 0.69
N ALA A 95 0.66 2.97 0.35
CA ALA A 95 -0.37 3.36 -0.62
C ALA A 95 -1.16 4.63 -0.27
N ARG A 96 -1.19 5.03 1.01
CA ARG A 96 -1.90 6.23 1.50
C ARG A 96 -1.06 7.51 1.46
N GLN A 97 0.24 7.43 1.15
CA GLN A 97 1.08 8.62 1.14
C GLN A 97 0.78 9.45 -0.12
N PRO A 98 0.41 10.73 0.03
CA PRO A 98 -0.05 11.54 -1.09
C PRO A 98 1.09 11.87 -2.05
N GLU A 99 0.96 11.43 -3.30
CA GLU A 99 1.75 11.95 -4.41
C GLU A 99 1.07 13.26 -4.87
N THR A 100 1.47 14.40 -4.31
CA THR A 100 1.02 15.70 -4.84
C THR A 100 1.39 15.80 -6.32
N PRO A 101 0.65 16.49 -7.21
CA PRO A 101 1.11 16.62 -8.60
C PRO A 101 2.47 17.34 -8.63
N TYR A 102 3.49 16.79 -9.30
CA TYR A 102 4.87 17.31 -9.34
C TYR A 102 5.32 17.64 -10.78
N GLN A 103 6.20 18.64 -10.92
CA GLN A 103 6.98 18.88 -12.14
C GLN A 103 8.04 17.78 -12.32
N ARG A 104 8.55 17.59 -13.54
CA ARG A 104 9.58 16.57 -13.88
C ARG A 104 10.86 16.63 -13.01
N ASN A 105 11.11 17.76 -12.35
CA ASN A 105 12.23 17.96 -11.42
C ASN A 105 11.87 17.67 -9.94
N GLY A 106 10.70 17.11 -9.66
CA GLY A 106 10.22 16.77 -8.31
C GLY A 106 9.68 17.95 -7.48
N THR A 107 9.52 19.15 -8.05
CA THR A 107 8.86 20.28 -7.36
C THR A 107 7.34 20.17 -7.45
N PRO A 108 6.56 20.36 -6.36
CA PRO A 108 5.10 20.29 -6.45
C PRO A 108 4.54 21.34 -7.42
N ILE A 109 3.54 20.96 -8.21
CA ILE A 109 2.89 21.80 -9.23
C ILE A 109 2.20 23.00 -8.56
N SER A 110 1.71 22.84 -7.34
CA SER A 110 1.24 23.93 -6.50
C SER A 110 2.31 24.37 -5.51
N ARG A 111 2.70 25.65 -5.53
CA ARG A 111 3.40 26.24 -4.39
C ARG A 111 2.42 26.26 -3.22
N VAL A 112 2.76 25.58 -2.13
CA VAL A 112 2.04 25.72 -0.87
C VAL A 112 2.26 27.17 -0.38
N PRO A 113 1.20 27.97 -0.19
CA PRO A 113 1.33 29.30 0.41
C PRO A 113 2.00 29.19 1.78
N ALA A 114 2.83 30.17 2.17
CA ALA A 114 3.57 30.12 3.44
C ALA A 114 2.65 29.91 4.67
N SER A 115 1.40 30.37 4.59
CA SER A 115 0.36 30.16 5.62
C SER A 115 -0.11 28.71 5.77
N ASP A 116 0.12 27.88 4.76
CA ASP A 116 -0.41 26.53 4.66
C ASP A 116 0.66 25.47 4.96
N VAL A 117 1.94 25.86 5.09
CA VAL A 117 3.05 24.97 5.45
C VAL A 117 2.79 24.24 6.78
N SER A 118 2.17 24.92 7.75
CA SER A 118 1.77 24.32 9.04
C SER A 118 0.61 23.31 8.91
N LYS A 119 -0.20 23.37 7.85
CA LYS A 119 -1.25 22.37 7.58
C LYS A 119 -0.65 21.02 7.19
N TYR A 120 0.55 21.01 6.62
CA TYR A 120 1.30 19.81 6.24
C TYR A 120 2.21 19.29 7.36
N ALA A 121 2.52 20.12 8.36
CA ALA A 121 3.30 19.70 9.52
C ALA A 121 2.63 18.55 10.31
N ASN A 122 1.29 18.47 10.25
CA ASN A 122 0.49 17.44 10.94
C ASN A 122 0.12 16.23 10.05
N LEU A 123 0.66 16.12 8.81
CA LEU A 123 0.50 14.90 8.00
C LEU A 123 1.39 13.75 8.46
N TYR A 124 2.36 14.03 9.32
CA TYR A 124 3.23 13.04 9.95
C TYR A 124 2.77 12.83 11.39
N ASP A 125 2.24 11.65 11.70
CA ASP A 125 1.73 11.28 13.04
C ASP A 125 2.86 10.91 14.01
N GLY A 126 4.06 11.46 13.82
CA GLY A 126 5.22 11.31 14.69
C GLY A 126 5.77 12.69 15.05
N GLN A 127 5.78 13.01 16.34
CA GLN A 127 6.37 14.26 16.84
C GLN A 127 7.84 14.38 16.42
N LEU A 128 8.12 15.26 15.46
CA LEU A 128 9.44 15.87 15.35
C LEU A 128 9.53 16.93 16.44
N GLU A 129 10.37 16.71 17.46
CA GLU A 129 10.65 17.75 18.44
C GLU A 129 11.25 18.97 17.73
N LEU A 130 10.51 20.08 17.72
CA LEU A 130 11.03 21.38 17.33
C LEU A 130 12.03 21.82 18.40
N GLY A 131 13.31 21.87 18.04
CA GLY A 131 14.35 22.51 18.85
C GLY A 131 13.90 23.92 19.25
N LYS A 132 13.84 24.18 20.56
CA LYS A 132 13.43 25.48 21.10
C LYS A 132 14.38 26.58 20.59
N PRO A 133 13.86 27.74 20.17
CA PRO A 133 14.70 28.86 19.77
C PRO A 133 15.46 29.41 20.98
N SER A 134 16.79 29.49 20.87
CA SER A 134 17.65 30.16 21.84
C SER A 134 17.35 31.66 21.86
N THR A 135 17.26 32.23 23.06
CA THR A 135 17.05 33.66 23.27
C THR A 135 18.29 34.46 22.87
N THR A 136 18.04 35.50 22.10
CA THR A 136 18.97 36.51 21.59
C THR A 136 19.87 37.11 22.69
N SER A 137 21.19 37.12 22.46
CA SER A 137 22.08 38.12 23.07
C SER A 137 22.84 38.86 21.97
N THR A 138 22.90 40.17 22.14
CA THR A 138 23.28 41.19 21.16
C THR A 138 24.78 41.18 20.87
N LEU A 139 25.16 41.26 19.58
CA LEU A 139 26.55 41.39 19.12
C LEU A 139 27.11 42.79 19.43
N THR A 140 28.34 42.86 19.93
CA THR A 140 29.31 43.91 19.57
C THR A 140 30.66 43.29 19.25
N SER A 141 31.24 43.74 18.14
CA SER A 141 32.44 43.24 17.49
C SER A 141 33.71 43.84 18.09
N THR A 142 34.77 43.04 18.27
CA THR A 142 36.14 43.45 17.92
C THR A 142 37.04 42.24 17.69
N THR A 143 37.79 42.37 16.62
CA THR A 143 38.78 41.47 16.00
C THR A 143 39.93 41.13 16.93
N THR A 144 40.25 39.84 17.12
CA THR A 144 41.63 39.36 17.33
C THR A 144 41.70 37.83 17.18
N THR A 145 42.66 37.38 16.38
CA THR A 145 43.05 35.98 16.12
C THR A 145 43.46 35.23 17.39
N PRO A 146 43.05 33.96 17.61
CA PRO A 146 43.62 33.17 18.70
C PRO A 146 44.79 32.32 18.20
N VAL A 147 45.94 32.61 18.81
CA VAL A 147 47.15 31.79 18.86
C VAL A 147 46.93 30.64 19.85
N LEU A 148 47.51 29.48 19.56
CA LEU A 148 47.59 28.31 20.44
C LEU A 148 48.21 28.65 21.81
N SER A 149 47.64 28.15 22.90
CA SER A 149 48.36 27.99 24.17
C SER A 149 47.91 26.74 24.91
N ASP A 150 48.90 25.91 25.24
CA ASP A 150 48.87 24.66 26.01
C ASP A 150 48.43 24.83 27.48
N PRO A 151 48.10 23.71 28.17
CA PRO A 151 47.36 23.70 29.44
C PRO A 151 48.29 23.75 30.66
N PRO A 152 47.78 24.03 31.87
CA PRO A 152 48.49 23.70 33.10
C PRO A 152 47.92 22.44 33.78
N ALA A 153 48.83 21.48 34.00
CA ALA A 153 48.77 20.45 35.03
C ALA A 153 48.68 21.09 36.44
N GLY A 154 48.20 20.45 37.50
CA GLY A 154 47.69 19.11 37.79
C GLY A 154 47.50 19.02 39.32
N LYS A 155 46.76 18.02 39.81
CA LYS A 155 46.95 17.41 41.14
C LYS A 155 46.33 16.02 41.19
N VAL A 156 47.07 15.10 41.79
CA VAL A 156 46.97 13.64 41.72
C VAL A 156 46.13 13.08 42.87
N GLY A 157 45.39 11.98 42.64
CA GLY A 157 44.86 11.13 43.71
C GLY A 157 44.05 9.90 43.27
N GLY A 158 44.69 8.72 43.32
CA GLY A 158 44.07 7.42 43.69
C GLY A 158 43.49 6.51 42.58
N PRO A 159 43.85 5.21 42.51
CA PRO A 159 43.22 4.24 41.60
C PRO A 159 41.88 3.73 42.14
N LEU A 160 40.87 3.67 41.26
CA LEU A 160 39.54 3.08 41.49
C LEU A 160 39.60 1.53 41.53
N PRO A 161 38.77 0.87 42.36
CA PRO A 161 38.69 -0.59 42.41
C PRO A 161 37.85 -1.18 41.25
N PRO A 162 38.13 -2.42 40.80
CA PRO A 162 37.33 -3.09 39.78
C PRO A 162 36.01 -3.63 40.36
N ALA A 163 34.93 -3.48 39.60
CA ALA A 163 33.59 -3.95 39.93
C ALA A 163 33.51 -5.49 39.91
N ALA A 164 32.91 -6.03 40.97
CA ALA A 164 32.70 -7.46 41.20
C ALA A 164 31.61 -8.05 40.30
N ALA A 165 31.86 -9.25 39.77
CA ALA A 165 30.86 -10.12 39.17
C ALA A 165 30.00 -10.79 40.26
N PRO A 166 28.68 -10.98 40.07
CA PRO A 166 27.88 -11.74 41.02
C PRO A 166 28.07 -13.25 40.84
N ALA A 167 28.23 -13.91 41.99
CA ALA A 167 28.45 -15.33 42.14
C ALA A 167 27.20 -16.19 41.86
N LEU A 168 27.47 -17.39 41.35
CA LEU A 168 26.56 -18.53 41.23
C LEU A 168 26.28 -19.12 42.61
N ASN A 169 25.03 -19.53 42.85
CA ASN A 169 24.68 -20.56 43.84
C ASN A 169 23.98 -21.71 43.11
N ASP A 170 24.65 -22.86 43.10
CA ASP A 170 24.10 -24.19 42.80
C ASP A 170 23.28 -24.71 43.98
N GLU A 171 22.18 -25.42 43.71
CA GLU A 171 21.84 -26.62 44.48
C GLU A 171 21.11 -27.68 43.61
N ASN A 172 21.62 -28.92 43.74
CA ASN A 172 21.04 -30.24 43.50
C ASN A 172 21.04 -30.92 42.11
N ALA A 173 22.20 -31.52 41.84
CA ALA A 173 22.50 -32.93 41.47
C ALA A 173 21.36 -33.88 41.01
N ALA A 174 21.59 -34.57 39.89
CA ALA A 174 22.11 -35.97 39.85
C ALA A 174 21.66 -36.72 38.58
N ALA A 175 22.61 -37.07 37.70
CA ALA A 175 22.78 -38.41 37.10
C ALA A 175 23.88 -38.36 36.01
N ALA A 176 24.99 -39.02 36.29
CA ALA A 176 26.09 -39.37 35.37
C ALA A 176 25.59 -40.36 34.29
N THR A 177 26.13 -40.56 33.09
CA THR A 177 27.50 -40.92 32.62
C THR A 177 27.35 -41.31 31.10
N PRO A 178 28.38 -41.63 30.28
CA PRO A 178 29.58 -40.85 29.92
C PRO A 178 29.98 -40.93 28.41
N THR A 179 30.46 -39.83 27.78
CA THR A 179 31.52 -39.74 26.71
C THR A 179 31.43 -40.61 25.40
N PRO A 180 32.29 -40.43 24.35
CA PRO A 180 33.41 -39.50 24.15
C PRO A 180 33.41 -38.71 22.81
N ARG A 181 34.36 -37.76 22.77
CA ARG A 181 34.92 -37.08 21.58
C ARG A 181 36.11 -37.88 20.99
N MET A 182 36.47 -37.48 19.76
CA MET A 182 37.63 -37.86 18.90
C MET A 182 37.37 -39.13 18.06
N SER A 183 37.75 -39.23 16.78
CA SER A 183 38.97 -38.74 16.11
C SER A 183 38.83 -38.62 14.59
N THR A 184 39.76 -37.88 14.00
CA THR A 184 40.24 -37.91 12.61
C THR A 184 40.44 -39.31 12.02
N MET A 185 40.07 -39.52 10.74
CA MET A 185 40.82 -40.37 9.82
C MET A 185 40.47 -40.09 8.35
N GLU A 186 41.52 -40.11 7.52
CA GLU A 186 41.57 -39.86 6.08
C GLU A 186 41.06 -41.02 5.21
N LYS A 187 40.95 -40.70 3.90
CA LYS A 187 41.01 -41.55 2.68
C LYS A 187 39.77 -42.36 2.28
N SER A 188 39.22 -42.02 1.11
CA SER A 188 39.67 -42.64 -0.16
C SER A 188 39.05 -41.98 -1.39
N MET A 189 39.84 -41.96 -2.47
CA MET A 189 39.53 -41.47 -3.81
C MET A 189 38.61 -42.44 -4.56
N SER A 190 37.78 -41.90 -5.45
CA SER A 190 37.49 -42.53 -6.75
C SER A 190 37.20 -41.46 -7.80
N THR A 191 38.22 -41.22 -8.64
CA THR A 191 38.18 -40.66 -9.99
C THR A 191 37.33 -41.50 -10.95
N LEU A 192 36.67 -40.86 -11.93
CA LEU A 192 36.34 -41.32 -13.29
C LEU A 192 35.62 -40.14 -14.01
N SER A 193 36.31 -39.22 -14.70
CA SER A 193 36.74 -39.21 -16.11
C SER A 193 35.63 -39.24 -17.17
N PHE A 194 35.58 -38.16 -17.96
CA PHE A 194 34.79 -37.92 -19.18
C PHE A 194 35.22 -38.81 -20.36
N PRO A 195 34.37 -38.92 -21.39
CA PRO A 195 34.85 -38.97 -22.77
C PRO A 195 34.42 -37.74 -23.58
N ASP A 196 35.42 -37.16 -24.26
CA ASP A 196 35.26 -36.35 -25.46
C ASP A 196 34.88 -37.25 -26.65
N GLU A 197 33.96 -36.80 -27.51
CA GLU A 197 34.11 -37.08 -28.94
C GLU A 197 33.46 -35.98 -29.80
N VAL A 198 34.21 -35.64 -30.84
CA VAL A 198 34.10 -34.52 -31.77
C VAL A 198 33.40 -35.01 -33.04
N VAL A 199 32.41 -34.26 -33.55
CA VAL A 199 32.01 -34.31 -34.97
C VAL A 199 31.58 -32.91 -35.45
N GLU A 200 32.41 -32.34 -36.32
CA GLU A 200 32.18 -31.21 -37.23
C GLU A 200 31.22 -31.63 -38.38
N PRO A 201 30.44 -30.71 -39.01
CA PRO A 201 31.00 -29.90 -40.11
C PRO A 201 30.48 -28.45 -40.27
N ASP A 202 31.41 -27.52 -40.47
CA ASP A 202 31.60 -26.64 -41.65
C ASP A 202 30.34 -26.14 -42.42
N ASP A 203 30.05 -24.84 -42.33
CA ASP A 203 30.59 -23.79 -43.23
C ASP A 203 29.58 -22.65 -43.58
N THR A 204 30.12 -21.43 -43.56
CA THR A 204 29.69 -20.14 -44.16
C THR A 204 28.22 -19.65 -44.14
N THR A 205 27.99 -18.49 -43.49
CA THR A 205 27.68 -17.19 -44.16
C THR A 205 27.11 -16.15 -43.16
N THR A 206 27.88 -15.11 -42.84
CA THR A 206 27.35 -13.84 -42.29
C THR A 206 26.72 -12.99 -43.39
N PRO A 207 25.68 -12.20 -43.07
CA PRO A 207 25.94 -10.75 -43.07
C PRO A 207 25.26 -9.97 -41.94
N GLN A 208 25.95 -8.89 -41.54
CA GLN A 208 25.47 -7.79 -40.72
C GLN A 208 24.22 -7.13 -41.34
N TYR A 209 23.21 -6.82 -40.52
CA TYR A 209 22.18 -5.85 -40.89
C TYR A 209 21.61 -5.11 -39.67
N THR A 210 21.94 -3.83 -39.56
CA THR A 210 21.12 -2.79 -38.90
C THR A 210 20.39 -2.00 -39.98
N PRO A 211 19.11 -1.64 -39.81
CA PRO A 211 18.77 -0.21 -39.89
C PRO A 211 17.54 0.26 -39.08
N LYS A 212 17.74 1.42 -38.42
CA LYS A 212 16.95 2.67 -38.52
C LYS A 212 15.41 2.60 -38.46
N PHE A 213 14.83 3.00 -37.33
CA PHE A 213 13.48 3.56 -37.29
C PHE A 213 13.49 5.04 -37.69
N LYS A 214 12.77 5.37 -38.76
CA LYS A 214 12.53 6.73 -39.25
C LYS A 214 11.12 7.16 -38.84
N HIS A 215 11.00 8.37 -38.28
CA HIS A 215 9.75 9.12 -38.16
C HIS A 215 8.96 9.13 -39.48
N MET A 216 7.66 8.83 -39.43
CA MET A 216 6.68 9.42 -40.35
C MET A 216 5.34 9.64 -39.64
N ARG A 217 4.98 10.91 -39.61
CA ARG A 217 3.68 11.50 -39.28
C ARG A 217 2.81 11.39 -40.55
N ALA A 218 1.54 11.01 -40.42
CA ALA A 218 0.57 11.15 -41.50
C ALA A 218 -0.80 11.53 -40.92
N GLU A 219 -1.22 12.75 -41.23
CA GLU A 219 -2.62 13.15 -41.28
C GLU A 219 -3.23 12.64 -42.58
N SER A 220 -4.48 12.18 -42.55
CA SER A 220 -5.39 12.30 -43.70
C SER A 220 -6.85 12.13 -43.27
N THR A 221 -7.59 13.23 -43.42
CA THR A 221 -9.05 13.36 -43.47
C THR A 221 -9.68 12.69 -44.69
N LEU A 222 -10.88 12.10 -44.53
CA LEU A 222 -12.07 12.11 -45.43
C LEU A 222 -13.03 10.95 -45.02
N SER A 223 -14.12 11.26 -44.32
CA SER A 223 -15.51 11.40 -44.83
C SER A 223 -16.16 10.10 -45.33
N MET A 224 -17.11 9.56 -44.56
CA MET A 224 -18.17 8.68 -45.08
C MET A 224 -19.53 9.04 -44.47
N ASP A 225 -20.50 9.02 -45.39
CA ASP A 225 -21.83 9.60 -45.37
C ASP A 225 -22.84 8.73 -44.61
N LEU A 226 -23.79 9.35 -43.91
CA LEU A 226 -24.77 8.68 -43.04
C LEU A 226 -26.15 8.66 -43.72
N GLY A 227 -26.57 7.48 -44.17
CA GLY A 227 -27.89 7.26 -44.77
C GLY A 227 -28.76 6.28 -43.97
N GLY A 228 -29.64 6.84 -43.12
CA GLY A 228 -31.01 6.37 -42.82
C GLY A 228 -31.26 4.98 -42.23
N ARG A 229 -31.75 4.95 -40.98
CA ARG A 229 -33.05 4.34 -40.60
C ARG A 229 -33.43 4.65 -39.14
N MET A 230 -34.55 5.36 -38.99
CA MET A 230 -35.23 5.63 -37.72
C MET A 230 -35.99 4.40 -37.23
N SER A 231 -36.01 4.18 -35.91
CA SER A 231 -37.19 3.70 -35.20
C SER A 231 -37.33 4.42 -33.85
N SER A 232 -38.59 4.69 -33.52
CA SER A 232 -39.11 5.65 -32.55
C SER A 232 -39.22 5.09 -31.14
N ILE A 233 -38.78 5.84 -30.12
CA ILE A 233 -39.23 5.68 -28.73
C ILE A 233 -39.60 7.05 -28.14
N SER A 234 -40.75 7.03 -27.45
CA SER A 234 -41.59 8.11 -26.96
C SER A 234 -40.95 9.00 -25.91
N ARG A 235 -41.18 10.32 -26.01
CA ARG A 235 -40.78 11.35 -25.03
C ARG A 235 -41.88 11.52 -23.97
N SER A 236 -41.53 11.35 -22.70
CA SER A 236 -42.27 11.93 -21.58
C SER A 236 -41.81 13.36 -21.32
N HIS A 237 -42.77 14.27 -21.19
CA HIS A 237 -42.56 15.71 -21.01
C HIS A 237 -42.14 16.05 -19.57
N SER A 238 -41.11 16.90 -19.42
CA SER A 238 -40.88 17.71 -18.22
C SER A 238 -41.13 19.18 -18.55
N ASN A 239 -42.04 19.81 -17.81
CA ASN A 239 -42.36 21.23 -17.90
C ASN A 239 -41.33 22.06 -17.11
N VAL A 240 -40.29 22.55 -17.78
CA VAL A 240 -39.47 23.67 -17.29
C VAL A 240 -39.18 24.60 -18.47
N ALA A 241 -39.78 25.79 -18.47
CA ALA A 241 -39.49 26.82 -19.47
C ALA A 241 -38.18 27.53 -19.09
N VAL A 242 -37.16 27.45 -19.96
CA VAL A 242 -35.90 28.20 -19.83
C VAL A 242 -35.97 29.38 -20.79
N HIS A 243 -36.05 30.60 -20.26
CA HIS A 243 -35.91 31.82 -21.06
C HIS A 243 -34.42 32.12 -21.30
N PRO A 244 -33.97 32.39 -22.54
CA PRO A 244 -32.60 32.81 -22.81
C PRO A 244 -32.37 34.24 -22.29
N LEU A 245 -31.35 34.44 -21.45
CA LEU A 245 -30.87 35.79 -21.09
C LEU A 245 -30.08 36.40 -22.25
N ALA A 246 -30.46 37.61 -22.65
CA ALA A 246 -29.73 38.42 -23.62
C ALA A 246 -28.37 38.90 -23.06
N PRO A 247 -27.34 39.08 -23.91
CA PRO A 247 -26.02 39.55 -23.49
C PRO A 247 -26.06 41.02 -23.08
N GLN A 248 -25.53 41.32 -21.88
CA GLN A 248 -25.38 42.69 -21.36
C GLN A 248 -24.07 43.33 -21.86
N PRO A 249 -24.05 44.64 -22.20
CA PRO A 249 -22.85 45.35 -22.61
C PRO A 249 -21.89 45.64 -21.43
N PRO A 250 -20.59 45.84 -21.68
CA PRO A 250 -19.59 46.03 -20.64
C PRO A 250 -19.68 47.42 -19.99
N ALA A 251 -19.60 47.47 -18.66
CA ALA A 251 -19.54 48.72 -17.90
C ALA A 251 -18.14 49.41 -18.06
N PRO A 252 -18.08 50.74 -18.27
CA PRO A 252 -16.82 51.45 -18.51
C PRO A 252 -16.16 52.03 -17.25
N GLY A 253 -14.82 51.91 -17.17
CA GLY A 253 -13.90 52.67 -16.29
C GLY A 253 -13.30 51.82 -15.16
N VAL A 254 -11.99 51.76 -14.89
CA VAL A 254 -10.83 52.57 -15.27
C VAL A 254 -9.62 51.61 -15.38
N HIS A 255 -8.98 51.55 -16.55
CA HIS A 255 -7.68 50.93 -16.71
C HIS A 255 -6.62 51.77 -15.97
N THR A 256 -6.28 51.39 -14.74
CA THR A 256 -4.92 51.66 -14.25
C THR A 256 -4.05 50.52 -14.74
N VAL A 257 -3.15 50.84 -15.67
CA VAL A 257 -2.03 49.98 -16.03
C VAL A 257 -1.15 49.88 -14.79
N ALA A 258 -1.44 48.93 -13.90
CA ALA A 258 -0.50 48.50 -12.90
C ALA A 258 0.65 47.85 -13.68
N ARG A 259 1.72 48.62 -13.89
CA ARG A 259 3.02 48.09 -14.25
C ARG A 259 3.24 46.86 -13.36
N ASN A 260 3.39 45.70 -13.97
CA ASN A 260 3.94 44.52 -13.30
C ASN A 260 5.36 44.89 -12.84
N ALA A 261 5.46 45.56 -11.69
CA ALA A 261 6.68 45.56 -10.92
C ALA A 261 6.92 44.09 -10.57
N PRO A 262 8.11 43.53 -10.83
CA PRO A 262 8.41 42.19 -10.35
C PRO A 262 8.27 42.27 -8.84
N ALA A 263 7.22 41.64 -8.30
CA ALA A 263 7.14 41.39 -6.88
C ALA A 263 8.46 40.72 -6.53
N ARG A 264 9.27 41.39 -5.70
CA ARG A 264 10.49 40.81 -5.13
C ARG A 264 10.05 39.50 -4.49
N GLY A 265 10.33 38.41 -5.18
CA GLY A 265 9.92 37.09 -4.75
C GLY A 265 10.63 36.81 -3.45
N ASN A 266 9.92 36.90 -2.32
CA ASN A 266 10.31 36.15 -1.14
C ASN A 266 10.36 34.69 -1.60
N GLY A 267 11.58 34.19 -1.76
CA GLY A 267 11.88 32.82 -2.14
C GLY A 267 11.41 31.87 -1.05
N GLY A 268 10.09 31.66 -0.98
CA GLY A 268 9.49 30.64 -0.14
C GLY A 268 10.05 29.28 -0.58
N TYR A 269 10.60 28.55 0.38
CA TYR A 269 11.12 27.21 0.18
C TYR A 269 10.05 26.34 -0.52
N LYS A 270 10.42 25.71 -1.62
CA LYS A 270 9.57 24.72 -2.28
C LYS A 270 9.47 23.53 -1.33
N HIS A 271 8.28 23.26 -0.80
CA HIS A 271 8.06 22.07 0.02
C HIS A 271 8.34 20.83 -0.85
N TRP A 272 9.30 20.00 -0.42
CA TRP A 272 9.58 18.72 -1.05
C TRP A 272 8.86 17.64 -0.24
N SER A 273 7.98 16.88 -0.89
CA SER A 273 7.46 15.64 -0.30
C SER A 273 8.21 14.46 -0.88
N ALA A 274 8.47 13.46 -0.06
CA ALA A 274 8.93 12.17 -0.55
C ALA A 274 7.85 11.54 -1.46
N ARG A 275 8.30 10.92 -2.56
CA ARG A 275 7.47 10.14 -3.47
C ARG A 275 7.48 8.67 -3.05
N SER A 276 6.94 8.39 -1.88
CA SER A 276 7.09 7.08 -1.26
C SER A 276 6.46 5.96 -2.09
N GLY A 277 5.38 6.24 -2.82
CA GLY A 277 4.76 5.24 -3.71
C GLY A 277 5.68 4.87 -4.86
N THR A 278 6.28 5.87 -5.52
CA THR A 278 7.27 5.67 -6.58
C THR A 278 8.54 5.00 -6.06
N LEU A 279 9.05 5.42 -4.90
CA LEU A 279 10.22 4.81 -4.27
C LEU A 279 9.98 3.31 -3.97
N VAL A 280 8.81 2.95 -3.44
CA VAL A 280 8.44 1.54 -3.19
C VAL A 280 8.37 0.74 -4.48
N ALA A 281 7.76 1.29 -5.54
CA ALA A 281 7.71 0.64 -6.85
C ALA A 281 9.12 0.43 -7.44
N ASP A 282 9.96 1.47 -7.41
CA ASP A 282 11.34 1.44 -7.89
C ASP A 282 12.16 0.38 -7.15
N MET A 283 12.02 0.26 -5.83
CA MET A 283 12.71 -0.76 -5.05
C MET A 283 12.27 -2.18 -5.40
N LEU A 284 10.97 -2.43 -5.59
CA LEU A 284 10.45 -3.74 -6.00
C LEU A 284 11.00 -4.14 -7.38
N MET A 285 10.98 -3.22 -8.35
CA MET A 285 11.52 -3.45 -9.69
C MET A 285 13.04 -3.65 -9.64
N ALA A 286 13.77 -2.83 -8.87
CA ALA A 286 15.21 -2.94 -8.71
C ALA A 286 15.64 -4.25 -8.02
N ALA A 287 14.83 -4.77 -7.09
CA ALA A 287 15.04 -6.09 -6.49
C ALA A 287 14.86 -7.24 -7.50
N GLY A 288 14.14 -7.00 -8.59
CA GLY A 288 13.95 -7.95 -9.68
C GLY A 288 12.55 -8.53 -9.80
N ALA A 289 11.52 -7.86 -9.28
CA ALA A 289 10.14 -8.26 -9.50
C ALA A 289 9.76 -8.10 -10.99
N ASP A 290 9.12 -9.12 -11.55
CA ASP A 290 8.65 -9.14 -12.95
C ASP A 290 7.14 -8.87 -13.06
N HIS A 291 6.40 -9.00 -11.95
CA HIS A 291 4.95 -8.81 -11.88
C HIS A 291 4.52 -8.50 -10.44
N ILE A 292 3.52 -7.63 -10.24
CA ILE A 292 2.86 -7.40 -8.95
C ILE A 292 1.41 -7.88 -9.00
N ILE A 293 0.96 -8.59 -7.96
CA ILE A 293 -0.46 -8.85 -7.69
C ILE A 293 -0.79 -8.16 -6.38
N THR A 294 -1.83 -7.34 -6.33
CA THR A 294 -2.29 -6.66 -5.11
C THR A 294 -3.81 -6.59 -5.06
N MET A 295 -4.40 -6.01 -4.03
CA MET A 295 -5.84 -5.84 -3.91
C MET A 295 -6.18 -4.44 -3.41
N ASP A 296 -7.23 -3.84 -3.99
CA ASP A 296 -7.81 -2.55 -3.63
C ASP A 296 -6.77 -1.46 -3.27
N LEU A 297 -5.85 -1.18 -4.20
CA LEU A 297 -4.95 -0.03 -4.10
C LEU A 297 -5.72 1.25 -3.71
N HIS A 298 -5.22 1.94 -2.69
CA HIS A 298 -5.84 3.16 -2.16
C HIS A 298 -6.05 4.22 -3.24
N ASP A 299 -5.03 4.44 -4.06
CA ASP A 299 -5.13 5.19 -5.31
C ASP A 299 -4.78 4.25 -6.48
N PRO A 300 -5.74 3.90 -7.35
CA PRO A 300 -5.49 3.04 -8.51
C PRO A 300 -4.40 3.56 -9.45
N GLN A 301 -4.06 4.86 -9.41
CA GLN A 301 -2.96 5.44 -10.19
C GLN A 301 -1.59 4.84 -9.84
N PHE A 302 -1.45 4.19 -8.66
CA PHE A 302 -0.22 3.53 -8.27
C PHE A 302 0.24 2.46 -9.26
N GLN A 303 -0.67 1.87 -10.04
CA GLN A 303 -0.31 0.95 -11.12
C GLN A 303 0.63 1.61 -12.15
N GLY A 304 0.43 2.90 -12.42
CA GLY A 304 1.27 3.67 -13.35
C GLY A 304 2.66 4.00 -12.83
N PHE A 305 3.02 3.60 -11.60
CA PHE A 305 4.38 3.72 -11.08
C PHE A 305 5.26 2.51 -11.42
N PHE A 306 4.68 1.45 -11.97
CA PHE A 306 5.40 0.26 -12.36
C PHE A 306 5.55 0.20 -13.88
N ASP A 307 6.76 -0.12 -14.34
CA ASP A 307 7.03 -0.49 -15.74
C ASP A 307 6.77 -1.99 -15.99
N ILE A 308 6.48 -2.75 -14.93
CA ILE A 308 6.06 -4.15 -14.95
C ILE A 308 4.54 -4.26 -14.80
N PRO A 309 3.91 -5.36 -15.23
CA PRO A 309 2.47 -5.55 -15.04
C PRO A 309 2.08 -5.48 -13.57
N VAL A 310 0.86 -4.98 -13.31
CA VAL A 310 0.25 -4.92 -11.96
C VAL A 310 -1.20 -5.36 -12.05
N ASP A 311 -1.51 -6.51 -11.47
CA ASP A 311 -2.88 -6.98 -11.30
C ASP A 311 -3.43 -6.48 -9.95
N ASN A 312 -4.23 -5.41 -9.99
CA ASN A 312 -4.96 -4.90 -8.83
C ASN A 312 -6.33 -5.57 -8.72
N LEU A 313 -6.41 -6.61 -7.89
CA LEU A 313 -7.64 -7.33 -7.59
C LEU A 313 -8.60 -6.43 -6.80
N HIS A 314 -9.90 -6.74 -6.86
CA HIS A 314 -10.92 -5.98 -6.14
C HIS A 314 -11.56 -6.82 -5.04
N GLY A 315 -11.64 -6.30 -3.83
CA GLY A 315 -12.42 -6.88 -2.73
C GLY A 315 -13.93 -6.69 -2.90
N GLN A 316 -14.33 -5.79 -3.82
CA GLN A 316 -15.73 -5.43 -4.07
C GLN A 316 -16.66 -6.63 -4.33
N PRO A 317 -16.34 -7.63 -5.18
CA PRO A 317 -17.22 -8.79 -5.38
C PRO A 317 -17.45 -9.58 -4.08
N LEU A 318 -16.42 -9.71 -3.24
CA LEU A 318 -16.52 -10.39 -1.94
C LEU A 318 -17.40 -9.61 -0.96
N MET A 319 -17.28 -8.27 -0.94
CA MET A 319 -18.17 -7.41 -0.14
C MET A 319 -19.62 -7.53 -0.59
N ILE A 320 -19.89 -7.53 -1.89
CA ILE A 320 -21.22 -7.72 -2.46
C ILE A 320 -21.80 -9.09 -2.04
N LYS A 321 -21.01 -10.16 -2.15
CA LYS A 321 -21.38 -11.50 -1.67
C LYS A 321 -21.72 -11.48 -0.18
N TYR A 322 -20.88 -10.85 0.64
CA TYR A 322 -21.10 -10.72 2.07
C TYR A 322 -22.42 -9.99 2.39
N ILE A 323 -22.68 -8.85 1.74
CA ILE A 323 -23.92 -8.08 1.94
C ILE A 323 -25.14 -8.96 1.63
N LYS A 324 -25.13 -9.66 0.49
CA LYS A 324 -26.24 -10.52 0.05
C LYS A 324 -26.51 -11.67 1.01
N GLU A 325 -25.46 -12.29 1.55
CA GLU A 325 -25.57 -13.50 2.38
C GLU A 325 -25.77 -13.21 3.87
N LYS A 326 -25.21 -12.11 4.39
CA LYS A 326 -25.07 -11.88 5.83
C LYS A 326 -25.88 -10.70 6.35
N ILE A 327 -26.36 -9.79 5.49
CA ILE A 327 -27.16 -8.64 5.91
C ILE A 327 -28.63 -8.89 5.58
N PRO A 328 -29.49 -9.10 6.61
CA PRO A 328 -30.92 -9.30 6.39
C PRO A 328 -31.57 -8.08 5.75
N GLN A 329 -32.45 -8.30 4.77
CA GLN A 329 -33.16 -7.24 4.06
C GLN A 329 -32.21 -6.17 3.47
N TYR A 330 -31.03 -6.57 3.00
CA TYR A 330 -30.01 -5.64 2.48
C TYR A 330 -30.55 -4.71 1.40
N GLN A 331 -31.57 -5.10 0.63
CA GLN A 331 -32.19 -4.27 -0.41
C GLN A 331 -32.81 -2.97 0.15
N LYS A 332 -33.14 -2.93 1.44
CA LYS A 332 -33.65 -1.74 2.14
C LYS A 332 -32.55 -0.97 2.86
N ALA A 333 -31.31 -1.47 2.88
CA ALA A 333 -30.19 -0.77 3.48
C ALA A 333 -29.71 0.39 2.59
N VAL A 334 -28.79 1.21 3.11
CA VAL A 334 -28.12 2.30 2.40
C VAL A 334 -26.62 2.02 2.42
N ILE A 335 -25.98 2.10 1.25
CA ILE A 335 -24.51 2.10 1.17
C ILE A 335 -24.02 3.51 1.51
N VAL A 336 -23.09 3.61 2.46
CA VAL A 336 -22.58 4.88 2.94
C VAL A 336 -21.08 4.98 2.68
N SER A 337 -20.62 6.07 2.08
CA SER A 337 -19.20 6.37 2.04
C SER A 337 -18.79 7.25 3.24
N PRO A 338 -17.74 6.88 4.00
CA PRO A 338 -17.33 7.62 5.19
C PRO A 338 -16.64 8.96 4.88
N ASP A 339 -16.17 9.16 3.64
CA ASP A 339 -15.60 10.40 3.15
C ASP A 339 -15.80 10.58 1.63
N ALA A 340 -15.44 11.76 1.11
CA ALA A 340 -15.58 12.06 -0.31
C ALA A 340 -14.67 11.24 -1.24
N GLY A 341 -13.52 10.75 -0.75
CA GLY A 341 -12.59 9.95 -1.54
C GLY A 341 -13.13 8.56 -1.85
N GLY A 342 -13.84 7.95 -0.88
CA GLY A 342 -14.48 6.66 -1.03
C GLY A 342 -15.78 6.65 -1.83
N ALA A 343 -16.31 7.81 -2.24
CA ALA A 343 -17.64 7.92 -2.83
C ALA A 343 -17.82 7.03 -4.07
N LYS A 344 -16.86 7.08 -5.00
CA LYS A 344 -16.89 6.27 -6.24
C LYS A 344 -16.97 4.77 -5.93
N ARG A 345 -16.21 4.30 -4.93
CA ARG A 345 -16.19 2.89 -4.51
C ARG A 345 -17.56 2.45 -3.98
N ALA A 346 -18.13 3.27 -3.09
CA ALA A 346 -19.43 3.01 -2.49
C ALA A 346 -20.57 3.04 -3.51
N THR A 347 -20.58 4.02 -4.44
CA THR A 347 -21.59 4.11 -5.50
C THR A 347 -21.60 2.88 -6.39
N VAL A 348 -20.43 2.34 -6.77
CA VAL A 348 -20.38 1.12 -7.61
C VAL A 348 -21.03 -0.08 -6.93
N ILE A 349 -20.89 -0.22 -5.60
CA ILE A 349 -21.57 -1.29 -4.85
C ILE A 349 -23.07 -1.03 -4.76
N ALA A 350 -23.47 0.23 -4.51
CA ALA A 350 -24.87 0.63 -4.45
C ALA A 350 -25.59 0.34 -5.78
N ASP A 351 -24.99 0.71 -6.91
CA ASP A 351 -25.53 0.47 -8.25
C ASP A 351 -25.66 -1.02 -8.55
N LYS A 352 -24.63 -1.84 -8.27
CA LYS A 352 -24.67 -3.30 -8.49
C LYS A 352 -25.71 -4.01 -7.62
N LEU A 353 -26.05 -3.45 -6.46
CA LEU A 353 -27.06 -4.00 -5.55
C LEU A 353 -28.44 -3.33 -5.72
N ASN A 354 -28.56 -2.31 -6.58
CA ASN A 354 -29.74 -1.47 -6.72
C ASN A 354 -30.22 -0.91 -5.36
N MET A 355 -29.28 -0.36 -4.59
CA MET A 355 -29.49 0.21 -3.26
C MET A 355 -29.24 1.72 -3.27
N ASP A 356 -29.83 2.42 -2.31
CA ASP A 356 -29.56 3.85 -2.14
C ASP A 356 -28.14 4.09 -1.60
N PHE A 357 -27.63 5.28 -1.90
CA PHE A 357 -26.30 5.73 -1.52
C PHE A 357 -26.37 7.00 -0.66
N ALA A 358 -25.50 7.08 0.34
CA ALA A 358 -25.26 8.27 1.14
C ALA A 358 -23.76 8.56 1.28
N LEU A 359 -23.42 9.82 1.52
CA LEU A 359 -22.05 10.30 1.62
C LEU A 359 -21.87 11.12 2.90
N ILE A 360 -20.81 10.85 3.64
CA ILE A 360 -20.35 11.71 4.72
C ILE A 360 -19.22 12.58 4.20
N HIS A 361 -19.35 13.89 4.34
CA HIS A 361 -18.34 14.86 3.97
C HIS A 361 -17.78 15.54 5.23
N LYS A 362 -16.46 15.68 5.31
CA LYS A 362 -15.78 16.36 6.40
C LYS A 362 -15.51 17.81 6.02
N GLU A 363 -16.30 18.75 6.57
CA GLU A 363 -16.04 20.17 6.42
C GLU A 363 -14.93 20.60 7.40
N ARG A 364 -13.84 21.19 6.90
CA ARG A 364 -12.75 21.71 7.73
C ARG A 364 -12.98 23.19 8.03
N ARG A 365 -13.48 23.51 9.22
CA ARG A 365 -13.50 24.90 9.71
C ARG A 365 -12.23 25.21 10.47
N VAL A 366 -11.58 26.31 10.12
CA VAL A 366 -10.22 26.68 10.55
C VAL A 366 -10.07 26.86 12.07
N ALA A 367 -11.16 27.05 12.82
CA ALA A 367 -11.12 27.37 14.25
C ALA A 367 -12.01 26.50 15.18
N ALA A 368 -12.86 25.61 14.66
CA ALA A 368 -13.89 24.95 15.48
C ALA A 368 -13.88 23.40 15.43
N GLY A 369 -12.80 22.81 14.92
CA GLY A 369 -12.76 21.38 14.61
C GLY A 369 -13.51 21.04 13.32
N SER A 370 -13.37 19.80 12.87
CA SER A 370 -14.02 19.33 11.65
C SER A 370 -15.45 18.86 11.91
N GLU A 371 -16.42 19.44 11.21
CA GLU A 371 -17.83 19.04 11.24
C GLU A 371 -18.08 17.98 10.16
N LEU A 372 -18.86 16.94 10.48
CA LEU A 372 -19.25 15.91 9.53
C LEU A 372 -20.67 16.20 9.03
N ILE A 373 -20.83 16.25 7.72
CA ILE A 373 -22.10 16.51 7.04
C ILE A 373 -22.53 15.21 6.36
N LEU A 374 -23.75 14.76 6.62
CA LEU A 374 -24.35 13.62 5.93
C LEU A 374 -25.20 14.12 4.75
N VAL A 375 -25.01 13.50 3.59
CA VAL A 375 -25.82 13.70 2.39
C VAL A 375 -26.46 12.37 2.01
N GLY A 376 -27.78 12.31 1.95
CA GLY A 376 -28.56 11.08 1.71
C GLY A 376 -29.45 10.73 2.90
N ASP A 377 -30.57 10.04 2.64
CA ASP A 377 -31.51 9.63 3.69
C ASP A 377 -31.12 8.26 4.25
N VAL A 378 -30.90 8.22 5.57
CA VAL A 378 -30.47 7.03 6.32
C VAL A 378 -31.44 6.68 7.45
N LYS A 379 -32.52 7.46 7.61
CA LYS A 379 -33.42 7.33 8.75
C LYS A 379 -34.17 6.00 8.68
N ASP A 380 -34.26 5.32 9.82
CA ASP A 380 -34.95 4.04 9.98
C ASP A 380 -34.38 2.91 9.10
N ARG A 381 -33.13 3.06 8.62
CA ARG A 381 -32.48 2.11 7.70
C ARG A 381 -31.17 1.56 8.24
N VAL A 382 -30.82 0.36 7.76
CA VAL A 382 -29.50 -0.23 7.97
C VAL A 382 -28.49 0.54 7.10
N CYS A 383 -27.40 0.99 7.70
CA CYS A 383 -26.32 1.67 7.01
C CYS A 383 -25.12 0.74 6.86
N ILE A 384 -24.56 0.69 5.66
CA ILE A 384 -23.38 -0.11 5.33
C ILE A 384 -22.27 0.84 4.91
N LEU A 385 -21.38 1.16 5.84
CA LEU A 385 -20.16 1.92 5.54
C LEU A 385 -19.23 1.08 4.67
N VAL A 386 -18.73 1.63 3.57
CA VAL A 386 -17.73 0.95 2.74
C VAL A 386 -16.47 1.80 2.60
N ASP A 387 -15.33 1.18 2.88
CA ASP A 387 -14.02 1.80 2.71
C ASP A 387 -12.96 0.79 2.22
N ASP A 388 -11.81 1.27 1.74
CA ASP A 388 -10.69 0.39 1.37
C ASP A 388 -9.81 0.10 2.58
N ILE A 389 -9.48 1.11 3.39
CA ILE A 389 -8.53 0.96 4.49
C ILE A 389 -9.11 1.56 5.77
N ALA A 390 -9.10 0.78 6.85
CA ALA A 390 -9.33 1.27 8.20
C ALA A 390 -8.07 1.12 9.04
N ASP A 391 -7.49 2.26 9.42
CA ASP A 391 -6.25 2.33 10.19
C ASP A 391 -6.53 2.55 11.67
N THR A 392 -6.65 3.79 12.14
CA THR A 392 -7.01 4.07 13.53
C THR A 392 -8.52 3.95 13.80
N SER A 393 -9.30 3.55 12.79
CA SER A 393 -10.77 3.49 12.78
C SER A 393 -11.50 4.78 13.22
N PHE A 394 -10.81 5.92 13.26
CA PHE A 394 -11.39 7.20 13.67
C PHE A 394 -12.54 7.64 12.73
N THR A 395 -12.31 7.57 11.42
CA THR A 395 -13.28 8.00 10.40
C THR A 395 -14.57 7.19 10.51
N ILE A 396 -14.47 5.85 10.50
CA ILE A 396 -15.64 4.97 10.51
C ILE A 396 -16.43 5.03 11.82
N THR A 397 -15.76 5.23 12.97
CA THR A 397 -16.46 5.33 14.27
C THR A 397 -17.17 6.67 14.45
N ARG A 398 -16.59 7.77 13.94
CA ARG A 398 -17.30 9.06 13.90
C ARG A 398 -18.44 9.08 12.89
N ALA A 399 -18.25 8.45 11.74
CA ALA A 399 -19.31 8.22 10.76
C ALA A 399 -20.48 7.45 11.40
N ALA A 400 -20.19 6.36 12.12
CA ALA A 400 -21.21 5.61 12.85
C ALA A 400 -21.97 6.46 13.86
N ALA A 401 -21.28 7.29 14.65
CA ALA A 401 -21.93 8.19 15.60
C ALA A 401 -22.87 9.20 14.91
N LEU A 402 -22.50 9.72 13.73
CA LEU A 402 -23.36 10.60 12.94
C LEU A 402 -24.58 9.87 12.37
N LEU A 403 -24.39 8.64 11.86
CA LEU A 403 -25.48 7.81 11.34
C LEU A 403 -26.49 7.45 12.43
N THR A 404 -26.02 7.12 13.63
CA THR A 404 -26.89 6.89 14.81
C THR A 404 -27.73 8.14 15.11
N LYS A 405 -27.10 9.33 15.15
CA LYS A 405 -27.81 10.60 15.37
C LYS A 405 -28.82 10.92 14.25
N SER A 406 -28.58 10.41 13.05
CA SER A 406 -29.44 10.59 11.88
C SER A 406 -30.54 9.53 11.78
N GLY A 407 -30.66 8.63 12.77
CA GLY A 407 -31.73 7.64 12.86
C GLY A 407 -31.45 6.31 12.18
N ALA A 408 -30.19 5.96 11.88
CA ALA A 408 -29.84 4.63 11.38
C ALA A 408 -30.19 3.54 12.41
N THR A 409 -30.78 2.43 11.95
CA THR A 409 -31.24 1.33 12.83
C THR A 409 -30.15 0.32 13.17
N ARG A 410 -29.18 0.15 12.26
CA ARG A 410 -28.00 -0.71 12.40
C ARG A 410 -26.89 -0.19 11.51
N ILE A 411 -25.65 -0.25 11.96
CA ILE A 411 -24.48 0.26 11.23
C ILE A 411 -23.43 -0.85 11.13
N CYS A 412 -23.19 -1.28 9.90
CA CYS A 412 -22.13 -2.22 9.54
C CYS A 412 -21.03 -1.48 8.77
N ALA A 413 -19.76 -1.82 8.98
CA ALA A 413 -18.65 -1.33 8.16
C ALA A 413 -18.00 -2.50 7.41
N LEU A 414 -17.87 -2.39 6.09
CA LEU A 414 -17.16 -3.33 5.22
C LEU A 414 -15.90 -2.65 4.71
N ILE A 415 -14.73 -3.19 5.04
CA ILE A 415 -13.43 -2.62 4.73
C ILE A 415 -12.55 -3.69 4.09
N THR A 416 -11.80 -3.37 3.04
CA THR A 416 -10.85 -4.36 2.48
C THR A 416 -9.70 -4.58 3.47
N HIS A 417 -8.90 -3.56 3.74
CA HIS A 417 -7.70 -3.65 4.58
C HIS A 417 -7.97 -3.08 5.99
N GLY A 418 -8.22 -3.98 6.94
CA GLY A 418 -8.26 -3.63 8.36
C GLY A 418 -6.85 -3.56 8.95
N ILE A 419 -6.17 -2.41 8.82
CA ILE A 419 -4.86 -2.17 9.45
C ILE A 419 -5.01 -2.09 10.99
N LEU A 420 -6.07 -1.43 11.45
CA LEU A 420 -6.52 -1.42 12.85
C LEU A 420 -5.41 -1.08 13.87
N SER A 421 -4.58 -0.08 13.55
CA SER A 421 -3.45 0.33 14.39
C SER A 421 -3.87 1.18 15.60
N GLY A 422 -2.96 1.29 16.57
CA GLY A 422 -3.17 2.11 17.77
C GLY A 422 -4.37 1.65 18.59
N ASP A 423 -5.25 2.59 18.93
CA ASP A 423 -6.47 2.37 19.72
C ASP A 423 -7.69 1.95 18.87
N ALA A 424 -7.50 1.54 17.61
CA ALA A 424 -8.59 1.19 16.70
C ALA A 424 -9.53 0.12 17.24
N THR A 425 -8.98 -0.94 17.86
CA THR A 425 -9.80 -2.04 18.41
C THR A 425 -10.68 -1.57 19.57
N ASP A 426 -10.16 -0.72 20.46
CA ASP A 426 -10.93 -0.12 21.54
C ASP A 426 -11.98 0.87 21.02
N ARG A 427 -11.64 1.67 20.00
CA ARG A 427 -12.60 2.54 19.32
C ARG A 427 -13.75 1.76 18.71
N ILE A 428 -13.46 0.66 18.01
CA ILE A 428 -14.51 -0.21 17.44
C ILE A 428 -15.38 -0.77 18.56
N ARG A 429 -14.78 -1.35 19.60
CA ARG A 429 -15.48 -1.95 20.74
C ARG A 429 -16.47 -0.94 21.37
N ASN A 430 -16.00 0.28 21.62
CA ASN A 430 -16.74 1.33 22.33
C ASN A 430 -17.63 2.21 21.41
N SER A 431 -17.63 1.98 20.11
CA SER A 431 -18.44 2.76 19.16
C SER A 431 -19.88 2.26 19.02
N THR A 432 -20.70 3.02 18.28
CA THR A 432 -22.05 2.64 17.87
C THR A 432 -22.09 1.70 16.65
N LEU A 433 -20.93 1.22 16.17
CA LEU A 433 -20.88 0.16 15.15
C LEU A 433 -21.44 -1.13 15.74
N ASP A 434 -22.37 -1.75 15.02
CA ASP A 434 -22.88 -3.09 15.35
C ASP A 434 -21.91 -4.17 14.87
N GLU A 435 -21.28 -3.94 13.72
CA GLU A 435 -20.42 -4.91 13.06
C GLU A 435 -19.36 -4.22 12.20
N VAL A 436 -18.14 -4.72 12.25
CA VAL A 436 -17.04 -4.35 11.36
C VAL A 436 -16.56 -5.62 10.67
N VAL A 437 -16.50 -5.59 9.35
CA VAL A 437 -16.12 -6.73 8.52
C VAL A 437 -14.92 -6.31 7.70
N VAL A 438 -13.81 -7.01 7.90
CA VAL A 438 -12.55 -6.76 7.19
C VAL A 438 -12.14 -7.98 6.38
N SER A 439 -11.27 -7.85 5.38
CA SER A 439 -10.63 -9.03 4.79
C SER A 439 -9.46 -9.54 5.63
N ASN A 440 -9.00 -10.76 5.35
CA ASN A 440 -7.70 -11.27 5.79
C ASN A 440 -6.52 -10.85 4.87
N SER A 441 -6.61 -9.74 4.13
CA SER A 441 -5.44 -9.17 3.44
C SER A 441 -4.32 -8.73 4.40
N VAL A 442 -4.68 -8.53 5.67
CA VAL A 442 -3.81 -8.28 6.82
C VAL A 442 -4.21 -9.28 7.91
N PRO A 443 -3.27 -9.83 8.71
CA PRO A 443 -3.63 -10.73 9.81
C PRO A 443 -4.63 -10.08 10.78
N GLN A 444 -5.69 -10.80 11.13
CA GLN A 444 -6.79 -10.27 11.97
C GLN A 444 -7.01 -11.00 13.29
N ASP A 445 -6.30 -12.11 13.56
CA ASP A 445 -6.59 -12.96 14.73
C ASP A 445 -6.60 -12.17 16.05
N ASP A 446 -5.57 -11.34 16.26
CA ASP A 446 -5.45 -10.48 17.42
C ASP A 446 -6.53 -9.39 17.47
N HIS A 447 -6.89 -8.83 16.31
CA HIS A 447 -7.93 -7.80 16.22
C HIS A 447 -9.31 -8.37 16.56
N VAL A 448 -9.62 -9.58 16.07
CA VAL A 448 -10.89 -10.26 16.36
C VAL A 448 -11.04 -10.50 17.86
N ALA A 449 -9.98 -10.99 18.51
CA ALA A 449 -9.96 -11.20 19.95
C ALA A 449 -10.18 -9.89 20.74
N LYS A 450 -9.61 -8.77 20.27
CA LYS A 450 -9.71 -7.47 20.95
C LYS A 450 -11.02 -6.74 20.67
N CYS A 451 -11.67 -6.90 19.52
CA CYS A 451 -12.85 -6.11 19.14
C CYS A 451 -14.17 -6.54 19.83
N GLY A 452 -14.13 -7.44 20.82
CA GLY A 452 -15.30 -7.78 21.64
C GLY A 452 -16.48 -8.38 20.84
N GLY A 453 -16.18 -9.16 19.80
CA GLY A 453 -17.18 -9.80 18.94
C GLY A 453 -17.75 -8.94 17.81
N LYS A 454 -17.38 -7.65 17.72
CA LYS A 454 -17.84 -6.77 16.63
C LYS A 454 -17.09 -6.97 15.32
N LEU A 455 -15.87 -7.51 15.36
CA LEU A 455 -15.04 -7.70 14.17
C LEU A 455 -15.24 -9.09 13.57
N LYS A 456 -15.52 -9.13 12.26
CA LYS A 456 -15.59 -10.35 11.45
C LYS A 456 -14.62 -10.25 10.28
N VAL A 457 -14.24 -11.40 9.74
CA VAL A 457 -13.23 -11.50 8.69
C VAL A 457 -13.81 -12.28 7.51
N PHE A 458 -13.67 -11.76 6.29
CA PHE A 458 -13.91 -12.53 5.06
C PHE A 458 -12.58 -12.91 4.40
N ASP A 459 -12.56 -14.09 3.79
CA ASP A 459 -11.36 -14.68 3.19
C ASP A 459 -11.12 -14.15 1.77
N VAL A 460 -9.88 -13.75 1.47
CA VAL A 460 -9.42 -13.36 0.12
C VAL A 460 -8.51 -14.41 -0.52
N ALA A 461 -8.16 -15.49 0.18
CA ALA A 461 -7.26 -16.52 -0.34
C ALA A 461 -7.76 -17.12 -1.66
N GLY A 462 -9.07 -17.28 -1.83
CA GLY A 462 -9.68 -17.76 -3.07
C GLY A 462 -9.42 -16.87 -4.28
N VAL A 463 -9.49 -15.55 -4.09
CA VAL A 463 -9.26 -14.57 -5.16
C VAL A 463 -7.78 -14.54 -5.56
N PHE A 464 -6.87 -14.58 -4.58
CA PHE A 464 -5.43 -14.63 -4.85
C PHE A 464 -5.00 -15.96 -5.48
N ALA A 465 -5.51 -17.09 -5.00
CA ALA A 465 -5.23 -18.40 -5.60
C ALA A 465 -5.66 -18.44 -7.07
N GLU A 466 -6.88 -17.99 -7.37
CA GLU A 466 -7.37 -17.98 -8.74
C GLU A 466 -6.61 -16.98 -9.63
N ALA A 467 -6.19 -15.83 -9.10
CA ALA A 467 -5.34 -14.88 -9.83
C ALA A 467 -3.98 -15.50 -10.17
N ILE A 468 -3.29 -16.11 -9.20
CA ILE A 468 -2.01 -16.81 -9.40
C ILE A 468 -2.16 -17.90 -10.46
N ARG A 469 -3.21 -18.74 -10.36
CA ARG A 469 -3.49 -19.81 -11.31
C ARG A 469 -3.66 -19.28 -12.74
N ARG A 470 -4.44 -18.20 -12.90
CA ARG A 470 -4.70 -17.59 -14.21
C ARG A 470 -3.44 -16.98 -14.81
N ILE A 471 -2.69 -16.22 -14.02
CA ILE A 471 -1.44 -15.57 -14.47
C ILE A 471 -0.42 -16.62 -14.90
N HIS A 472 -0.26 -17.67 -14.11
CA HIS A 472 0.64 -18.79 -14.42
C HIS A 472 0.27 -19.48 -15.74
N ASN A 473 -1.03 -19.66 -15.99
CA ASN A 473 -1.55 -20.31 -17.20
C ASN A 473 -1.71 -19.37 -18.42
N GLY A 474 -1.47 -18.06 -18.27
CA GLY A 474 -1.74 -17.06 -19.31
C GLY A 474 -3.24 -16.81 -19.57
N GLU A 475 -4.10 -17.09 -18.59
CA GLU A 475 -5.54 -16.85 -18.64
C GLU A 475 -5.89 -15.42 -18.18
N SER A 476 -7.04 -14.91 -18.62
CA SER A 476 -7.50 -13.56 -18.24
C SER A 476 -7.86 -13.46 -16.77
N VAL A 477 -7.26 -12.51 -16.05
CA VAL A 477 -7.56 -12.17 -14.65
C VAL A 477 -8.82 -11.31 -14.53
N SER A 478 -9.25 -10.61 -15.59
CA SER A 478 -10.35 -9.65 -15.56
C SER A 478 -11.69 -10.21 -15.08
N PHE A 479 -11.89 -11.52 -15.24
CA PHE A 479 -13.05 -12.24 -14.70
C PHE A 479 -13.23 -12.02 -13.18
N LEU A 480 -12.13 -11.93 -12.43
CA LEU A 480 -12.15 -11.77 -10.97
C LEU A 480 -12.59 -10.37 -10.51
N PHE A 481 -12.69 -9.40 -11.42
CA PHE A 481 -13.17 -8.06 -11.09
C PHE A 481 -14.70 -7.99 -11.00
N GLU A 482 -15.40 -8.97 -11.56
CA GLU A 482 -16.85 -9.03 -11.60
C GLU A 482 -17.41 -10.17 -10.76
N GLU A 483 -16.72 -11.31 -10.72
CA GLU A 483 -17.19 -12.53 -10.06
C GLU A 483 -16.26 -13.00 -8.94
N THR A 484 -16.86 -13.52 -7.87
CA THR A 484 -16.12 -14.20 -6.81
C THR A 484 -15.86 -15.65 -7.21
N PRO A 485 -14.60 -16.12 -7.24
CA PRO A 485 -14.33 -17.53 -7.44
C PRO A 485 -14.82 -18.31 -6.21
N TYR A 486 -15.82 -19.18 -6.42
CA TYR A 486 -16.45 -20.08 -5.45
C TYR A 486 -17.36 -19.41 -4.39
#